data_AF-A0A0S4WN14-F1
#
_entry.id   AF-A0A0S4WN14-F1
#
_cell.length_a   1.000
_cell.length_b   1.000
_cell.length_c   1.000
_cell.angle_alpha   90.00
_cell.angle_beta   90.00
_cell.angle_gamma   90.00
#
_symmetry.space_group_name_H-M   'P 1'
#
loop_
_entity.id
_entity.type
_entity.pdbx_description
1 polymer ?
#
loop_
_entity_poly.entity_id
_entity_poly.type
_entity_poly.pdbx_seq_one_letter_code
_entity_poly.pdbx_strand_id
1 'polypeptide(L)'
;MQGGRPVKQVCEVLGVARSNVAATRTRPADWRDGRTARQTDDAGLMDEIRHVIADLPSYGYRRVWGRLRRERERQCEAAGQCQACLSGHACARLVA
;
A
#
# COMPACT_ATOMS: atom_id res chain seq x y z
N MET A 1 -37.74 24.04 -8.54
CA MET A 1 -36.94 24.18 -7.30
C MET A 1 -36.61 22.78 -6.81
N GLN A 2 -35.35 22.36 -6.77
CA GLN A 2 -35.00 21.01 -6.30
C GLN A 2 -35.02 21.00 -4.77
N GLY A 3 -36.09 20.46 -4.19
CA GLY A 3 -36.17 20.22 -2.75
C GLY A 3 -35.16 19.14 -2.37
N GLY A 4 -34.01 19.53 -1.83
CA GLY A 4 -33.02 18.59 -1.32
C GLY A 4 -33.61 17.78 -0.16
N ARG A 5 -33.28 16.48 -0.09
CA ARG A 5 -33.62 15.65 1.07
C ARG A 5 -32.88 16.15 2.32
N PRO A 6 -33.51 16.14 3.51
CA PRO A 6 -32.82 16.49 4.74
C PRO A 6 -31.65 15.54 4.99
N VAL A 7 -30.49 16.09 5.34
CA VAL A 7 -29.24 15.32 5.55
C VAL A 7 -29.44 14.20 6.58
N LYS A 8 -30.30 14.41 7.58
CA LYS A 8 -30.68 13.39 8.57
C LYS A 8 -31.25 12.14 7.90
N GLN A 9 -32.28 12.29 7.06
CA GLN A 9 -32.91 11.19 6.35
C GLN A 9 -31.91 10.47 5.42
N VAL A 10 -31.02 11.23 4.77
CA VAL A 10 -29.96 10.64 3.93
C VAL A 10 -29.02 9.77 4.76
N CYS A 11 -28.61 10.23 5.95
CA CYS A 11 -27.71 9.47 6.83
C CYS A 11 -28.38 8.21 7.37
N GLU A 12 -29.67 8.29 7.76
CA GLU A 12 -30.46 7.16 8.26
C GLU A 12 -30.64 6.08 7.19
N VAL A 13 -31.01 6.48 5.97
CA VAL A 13 -31.20 5.54 4.84
C VAL A 13 -29.89 4.88 4.43
N LEU A 14 -28.78 5.62 4.44
CA LEU A 14 -27.47 5.10 4.07
C LEU A 14 -26.76 4.35 5.22
N GLY A 15 -27.28 4.41 6.45
CA GLY A 15 -26.65 3.81 7.62
C GLY A 15 -25.28 4.41 7.95
N VAL A 16 -25.05 5.69 7.64
CA VAL A 16 -23.74 6.36 7.84
C VAL A 16 -23.84 7.53 8.80
N ALA A 17 -22.73 7.83 9.49
CA ALA A 17 -22.64 8.99 10.36
C ALA A 17 -22.76 10.31 9.57
N ARG A 18 -23.33 11.34 10.21
CA ARG A 18 -23.43 12.70 9.61
C ARG A 18 -22.08 13.28 9.23
N SER A 19 -21.03 13.00 10.01
CA SER A 19 -19.66 13.40 9.72
C SER A 19 -19.12 12.80 8.42
N ASN A 20 -19.48 11.55 8.11
CA ASN A 20 -19.08 10.89 6.86
C ASN A 20 -19.72 11.55 5.63
N VAL A 21 -21.00 11.92 5.71
CA VAL A 21 -21.68 12.64 4.62
C VAL A 21 -21.13 14.06 4.47
N ALA A 22 -20.85 14.75 5.57
CA ALA A 22 -20.22 16.07 5.54
C ALA A 22 -18.83 16.01 4.87
N ALA A 23 -17.99 15.06 5.29
CA ALA A 23 -16.67 14.83 4.69
C ALA A 23 -16.76 14.42 3.22
N THR A 24 -17.77 13.62 2.84
CA THR A 24 -17.96 13.18 1.46
C THR A 24 -18.37 14.34 0.55
N ARG A 25 -19.19 15.27 1.03
CA ARG A 25 -19.64 16.46 0.29
C ARG A 25 -18.50 17.44 -0.02
N THR A 26 -17.48 17.49 0.83
CA THR A 26 -16.33 18.40 0.64
C THR A 26 -15.21 17.78 -0.20
N ARG A 27 -15.35 16.51 -0.62
CA ARG A 27 -14.32 15.85 -1.44
C ARG A 27 -14.32 16.43 -2.85
N PRO A 28 -13.14 16.66 -3.45
CA PRO A 28 -13.04 17.01 -4.86
C PRO A 28 -13.44 15.80 -5.74
N ALA A 29 -13.76 16.06 -7.01
CA ALA A 29 -14.27 15.03 -7.92
C ALA A 29 -13.24 13.93 -8.24
N ASP A 30 -11.95 14.25 -8.12
CA ASP A 30 -10.82 13.35 -8.28
C ASP A 30 -10.43 12.62 -6.98
N TRP A 31 -11.18 12.83 -5.90
CA TRP A 31 -10.89 12.16 -4.63
C TRP A 31 -10.95 10.64 -4.77
N ARG A 32 -9.89 9.99 -4.30
CA ARG A 32 -9.79 8.52 -4.24
C ARG A 32 -9.63 8.08 -2.80
N ASP A 33 -10.33 7.00 -2.43
CA ASP A 33 -10.14 6.35 -1.14
C ASP A 33 -8.69 5.86 -1.02
N GLY A 34 -7.98 6.25 0.04
CA GLY A 34 -6.60 5.84 0.31
C GLY A 34 -6.40 4.32 0.29
N ARG A 35 -7.44 3.54 0.65
CA ARG A 35 -7.40 2.07 0.58
C ARG A 35 -7.30 1.54 -0.85
N THR A 36 -7.87 2.28 -1.81
CA THR A 36 -7.92 1.92 -3.24
C THR A 36 -6.97 2.78 -4.09
N ALA A 37 -6.46 3.86 -3.53
CA ALA A 37 -5.53 4.77 -4.20
C ALA A 37 -4.08 4.28 -4.13
N ARG A 38 -3.78 3.27 -3.31
CA ARG A 38 -2.43 2.67 -3.28
C ARG A 38 -2.12 2.07 -4.65
N GLN A 39 -1.16 2.67 -5.33
CA GLN A 39 -0.57 2.10 -6.53
C GLN A 39 0.33 0.95 -6.10
N THR A 40 0.13 -0.20 -6.72
CA THR A 40 0.86 -1.42 -6.44
C THR A 40 1.72 -1.73 -7.67
N ASP A 41 3.02 -1.42 -7.60
CA ASP A 41 4.00 -1.84 -8.61
C ASP A 41 4.80 -3.02 -8.05
N ASP A 42 4.10 -4.13 -7.86
CA ASP A 42 4.67 -5.34 -7.23
C ASP A 42 5.33 -6.27 -8.26
N ALA A 43 5.49 -5.86 -9.53
CA ALA A 43 5.99 -6.74 -10.58
C ALA A 43 7.38 -7.32 -10.22
N GLY A 44 8.32 -6.46 -9.78
CA GLY A 44 9.64 -6.91 -9.34
C GLY A 44 9.58 -7.80 -8.09
N LEU A 45 8.71 -7.47 -7.13
CA LEU A 45 8.51 -8.29 -5.93
C LEU A 45 7.98 -9.68 -6.27
N MET A 46 7.06 -9.78 -7.23
CA MET A 46 6.49 -11.05 -7.67
C MET A 46 7.54 -11.94 -8.33
N ASP A 47 8.46 -11.36 -9.09
CA ASP A 47 9.57 -12.10 -9.70
C ASP A 47 10.56 -12.62 -8.65
N GLU A 48 10.90 -11.79 -7.65
CA GLU A 48 11.73 -12.22 -6.52
C GLU A 48 11.08 -13.37 -5.73
N ILE A 49 9.78 -13.27 -5.43
CA ILE A 49 9.03 -14.32 -4.75
C ILE A 49 9.05 -15.63 -5.56
N ARG A 50 8.81 -15.53 -6.88
CA ARG A 50 8.79 -16.69 -7.78
C ARG A 50 10.15 -17.37 -7.85
N HIS A 51 11.24 -16.60 -7.86
CA HIS A 51 12.58 -17.15 -7.80
C HIS A 51 12.83 -17.93 -6.49
N VAL A 52 12.46 -17.34 -5.35
CA VAL A 52 12.61 -18.01 -4.04
C VAL A 52 11.78 -19.28 -3.93
N ILE A 53 10.54 -19.28 -4.44
CA ILE A 53 9.65 -20.45 -4.40
C ILE A 53 10.15 -21.55 -5.35
N ALA A 54 10.75 -21.21 -6.50
CA ALA A 54 11.32 -22.20 -7.41
C ALA A 54 12.38 -23.06 -6.73
N ASP A 55 13.25 -22.45 -5.91
CA ASP A 55 14.27 -23.17 -5.12
C ASP A 55 13.67 -23.91 -3.91
N LEU A 56 12.61 -23.36 -3.31
CA LEU A 56 12.05 -23.81 -2.03
C LEU A 56 10.51 -23.91 -2.08
N PRO A 57 9.96 -24.89 -2.83
CA PRO A 57 8.51 -24.96 -3.07
C PRO A 57 7.68 -25.29 -1.81
N SER A 58 8.31 -25.78 -0.74
CA SER A 58 7.67 -26.07 0.55
C SER A 58 7.71 -24.88 1.52
N TYR A 59 8.35 -23.77 1.16
CA TYR A 59 8.46 -22.61 2.05
C TYR A 59 7.17 -21.80 2.07
N GLY A 60 6.60 -21.63 3.27
CA GLY A 60 5.50 -20.70 3.50
C GLY A 60 5.93 -19.23 3.43
N TYR A 61 4.94 -18.36 3.21
CA TYR A 61 5.11 -16.91 3.01
C TYR A 61 6.06 -16.22 4.00
N ARG A 62 5.97 -16.53 5.29
CA ARG A 62 6.83 -15.92 6.32
C ARG A 62 8.32 -16.22 6.10
N ARG A 63 8.66 -17.42 5.62
CA ARG A 63 10.06 -17.80 5.34
C ARG A 63 10.55 -17.19 4.04
N VAL A 64 9.70 -17.13 3.02
CA VAL A 64 9.97 -16.41 1.77
C VAL A 64 10.31 -14.95 2.08
N TRP A 65 9.48 -14.27 2.87
CA TRP A 65 9.74 -12.89 3.31
C TRP A 65 11.06 -12.73 4.06
N GLY A 66 11.36 -13.65 4.99
CA GLY A 66 12.64 -13.62 5.71
C GLY A 66 13.86 -13.83 4.80
N ARG A 67 13.73 -14.59 3.71
CA ARG A 67 14.79 -14.77 2.71
C ARG A 67 14.97 -13.50 1.87
N LEU A 68 13.89 -12.97 1.30
CA LEU A 68 13.89 -11.73 0.52
C LEU A 68 14.51 -10.57 1.30
N ARG A 69 14.09 -10.40 2.56
CA ARG A 69 14.63 -9.34 3.42
C ARG A 69 16.15 -9.48 3.61
N ARG A 70 16.66 -10.68 3.89
CA ARG A 70 18.10 -10.92 4.06
C ARG A 70 18.88 -10.75 2.75
N GLU A 71 18.31 -11.15 1.62
CA GLU A 71 18.92 -10.94 0.31
C GLU A 71 19.04 -9.45 0.00
N ARG A 72 18.00 -8.66 0.26
CA ARG A 72 18.03 -7.19 0.11
C ARG A 72 19.00 -6.52 1.08
N GLU A 73 19.06 -6.94 2.34
CA GLU A 73 20.05 -6.45 3.32
C GLU A 73 21.49 -6.73 2.85
N ARG A 74 21.77 -7.94 2.34
CA ARG A 74 23.08 -8.30 1.76
C ARG A 74 23.40 -7.52 0.49
N GLN A 75 22.42 -7.28 -0.37
CA GLN A 75 22.59 -6.47 -1.57
C GLN A 75 22.95 -5.03 -1.20
N CYS A 76 22.30 -4.45 -0.19
CA CYS A 76 22.63 -3.11 0.31
C CYS A 76 24.04 -3.04 0.91
N GLU A 77 24.47 -4.07 1.64
CA GLU A 77 25.82 -4.16 2.21
C GLU A 77 26.90 -4.35 1.13
N ALA A 78 26.64 -5.22 0.15
CA ALA A 78 27.52 -5.47 -0.99
C ALA A 78 27.59 -4.29 -1.98
N ALA A 79 26.49 -3.54 -2.14
CA ALA A 79 26.42 -2.33 -2.95
C ALA A 79 26.98 -1.09 -2.24
N GLY A 80 27.83 -1.28 -1.21
CA GLY A 80 28.39 -0.20 -0.39
C GLY A 80 28.73 1.03 -1.22
N GLN A 81 28.06 2.15 -0.91
CA GLN A 81 28.22 3.51 -1.47
C GLN A 81 27.30 3.91 -2.63
N CYS A 82 26.02 3.51 -2.65
CA CYS A 82 25.02 4.24 -3.44
C CYS A 82 24.37 5.35 -2.57
N GLN A 83 24.38 6.59 -3.07
CA GLN A 83 23.89 7.81 -2.41
C GLN A 83 22.44 7.71 -1.88
N ALA A 84 21.65 6.75 -2.39
CA ALA A 84 20.31 6.43 -1.92
C ALA A 84 20.25 5.89 -0.47
N CYS A 85 21.30 5.19 0.01
CA CYS A 85 21.35 4.64 1.37
C CYS A 85 21.58 5.72 2.46
N LEU A 86 22.24 6.83 2.12
CA LEU A 86 22.59 7.90 3.06
C LEU A 86 21.39 8.76 3.50
N SER A 87 20.33 8.80 2.67
CA SER A 87 19.14 9.62 2.94
C SER A 87 18.09 8.97 3.85
N GLY A 88 18.25 7.70 4.25
CA GLY A 88 17.32 6.98 5.14
C GLY A 88 15.90 6.73 4.62
N HIS A 89 15.46 7.43 3.57
CA HIS A 89 14.10 7.34 3.03
C HIS A 89 13.91 6.26 1.96
N ALA A 90 14.98 5.84 1.27
CA ALA A 90 14.89 4.86 0.17
C ALA A 90 14.96 3.40 0.66
N CYS A 91 15.72 3.10 1.71
CA CYS A 91 15.85 1.73 2.23
C CYS A 91 14.52 1.19 2.79
N ALA A 92 13.71 2.05 3.41
CA ALA A 92 12.36 1.69 3.86
C ALA A 92 11.40 1.36 2.70
N ARG A 93 11.62 1.92 1.51
CA ARG A 93 10.75 1.71 0.33
C ARG A 93 11.09 0.44 -0.45
N LEU A 94 12.28 -0.10 -0.25
CA LEU A 94 12.70 -1.43 -0.72
C LEU A 94 12.37 -2.54 0.29
N VAL A 95 11.72 -2.25 1.42
CA VAL A 95 11.39 -3.25 2.46
C VAL A 95 9.90 -3.21 2.85
N ALA A 96 9.07 -2.36 2.21
CA ALA A 96 7.64 -2.16 2.50
C ALA A 96 6.73 -2.39 1.30
#